data_AF-A0A165AR11-F1
#
_entry.id   AF-A0A165AR11-F1
#
_cell.length_a   1.000
_cell.length_b   1.000
_cell.length_c   1.000
_cell.angle_alpha   90.00
_cell.angle_beta   90.00
_cell.angle_gamma   90.00
#
_symmetry.space_group_name_H-M   'P 1'
#
loop_
_entity.id
_entity.type
_entity.pdbx_description
1 polymer ?
#
loop_
_entity_poly.entity_id
_entity_poly.type
_entity_poly.pdbx_seq_one_letter_code
_entity_poly.pdbx_strand_id
1 'polypeptide(L)'
;YLRSRCPLCFGGSPAKRPNERPDYIVCLDACFTQKRRKGKGDGRDHPRPHAETVFVPEADVKAMEERVDNLRPSRSGPSQSDHRSRGDDAEDGYEGNLKIPVSVLDGCNESFLAADEKRHKASTQFFADTGLMALLCRHDRVLWLVNMTFAGERQFYALALISRLFEHIPPDATVGILYDIACQLHRSCVKWGLLDDHLLGRILFAISIFHAFGHQWPCQVIYHPRKCLGFGLTDGEECERFWSSIRPLISTLRVSGYHQRLFVLDTQVKHLDEQSLARLGHWLGRKWIQCHDKKLVAQNDLAACRINEHVLREEWKAQVKEQTKPAPRRTKNGAKHAIEAILALQKSADAYKTMIRDLEHKLARPINSVDIAELSLQLEEARHRAAQTSDTISRKKAALGISDRVRLTKLLNDEFLRIRMNAQALKQRIRDRLRHRKFEIERLERSYRQTVSERKLTSHTENSVKRREPGILKLTKAYNELCKQLVGLIQKKKSPPRAVAPVPIEVNGLFKLDVDDDIWQDVGLDDDETGAAVPRWLGDDSVRAGIKALLILDRCKEEEARLREERRAMQEWLSEEWECVQHARHDAGEFHQ
;
A
#
# COMPACT_ATOMS: atom_id res chain seq x y z
N TYR A 1 -25.69 -20.46 -9.19
CA TYR A 1 -24.28 -20.20 -9.55
C TYR A 1 -23.38 -20.14 -8.31
N LEU A 2 -23.41 -19.11 -7.47
CA LEU A 2 -22.45 -18.98 -6.35
C LEU A 2 -22.47 -20.15 -5.35
N ARG A 3 -23.63 -20.76 -5.09
CA ARG A 3 -23.78 -21.98 -4.27
C ARG A 3 -22.90 -23.13 -4.77
N SER A 4 -22.83 -23.35 -6.08
CA SER A 4 -21.96 -24.39 -6.67
C SER A 4 -20.48 -23.99 -6.68
N ARG A 5 -20.18 -22.70 -6.53
CA ARG A 5 -18.80 -22.21 -6.44
C ARG A 5 -18.21 -22.40 -5.06
N CYS A 6 -18.90 -22.14 -3.97
CA CYS A 6 -18.37 -22.40 -2.63
C CYS A 6 -19.48 -22.63 -1.61
N PRO A 7 -19.63 -23.86 -1.05
CA PRO A 7 -20.66 -24.14 -0.06
C PRO A 7 -20.39 -23.48 1.29
N LEU A 8 -19.13 -23.20 1.64
CA LEU A 8 -18.80 -22.46 2.87
C LEU A 8 -19.23 -21.00 2.82
N CYS A 9 -19.15 -20.35 1.65
CA CYS A 9 -19.58 -18.96 1.50
C CYS A 9 -21.08 -18.84 1.25
N PHE A 10 -21.61 -19.71 0.38
CA PHE A 10 -22.92 -19.50 -0.25
C PHE A 10 -23.88 -20.68 -0.04
N GLY A 11 -23.46 -21.72 0.67
CA GLY A 11 -24.24 -22.95 0.82
C GLY A 11 -25.41 -22.84 1.78
N GLY A 12 -25.32 -21.95 2.79
CA GLY A 12 -26.38 -21.75 3.77
C GLY A 12 -27.34 -20.62 3.41
N SER A 13 -28.41 -20.52 4.17
CA SER A 13 -29.30 -19.36 4.11
C SER A 13 -28.53 -18.08 4.48
N PRO A 14 -28.70 -16.95 3.77
CA PRO A 14 -28.04 -15.71 4.14
C PRO A 14 -28.45 -15.28 5.55
N ALA A 15 -27.59 -15.50 6.54
CA ALA A 15 -27.86 -15.06 7.90
C ALA A 15 -27.84 -13.53 7.92
N LYS A 16 -28.99 -12.91 8.21
CA LYS A 16 -29.05 -11.46 8.50
C LYS A 16 -28.26 -11.21 9.78
N ARG A 17 -27.01 -10.76 9.64
CA ARG A 17 -26.12 -10.48 10.76
C ARG A 17 -25.93 -8.98 10.90
N PRO A 18 -26.80 -8.28 11.66
CA PRO A 18 -26.66 -6.84 11.83
C PRO A 18 -25.32 -6.44 12.46
N ASN A 19 -24.69 -7.33 13.25
CA ASN A 19 -23.50 -7.04 14.04
C ASN A 19 -22.19 -7.68 13.53
N GLU A 20 -22.22 -8.54 12.50
CA GLU A 20 -21.03 -9.23 11.99
C GLU A 20 -20.88 -8.96 10.48
N ARG A 21 -20.23 -7.85 10.14
CA ARG A 21 -19.90 -7.46 8.76
C ARG A 21 -18.42 -7.72 8.47
N PRO A 22 -18.04 -8.06 7.23
CA PRO A 22 -18.90 -8.28 6.08
C PRO A 22 -19.47 -9.70 6.01
N ASP A 23 -20.55 -9.88 5.25
CA ASP A 23 -21.15 -11.19 5.02
C ASP A 23 -20.24 -12.12 4.21
N TYR A 24 -19.69 -11.58 3.13
CA TYR A 24 -18.76 -12.28 2.23
C TYR A 24 -17.39 -11.62 2.26
N ILE A 25 -16.31 -12.42 2.17
CA ILE A 25 -14.96 -11.91 1.96
C ILE A 25 -14.42 -12.48 0.65
N VAL A 26 -13.94 -11.58 -0.21
CA VAL A 26 -13.38 -11.90 -1.52
C VAL A 26 -12.04 -11.19 -1.71
N CYS A 27 -11.20 -11.76 -2.56
CA CYS A 27 -9.91 -11.21 -2.96
C CYS A 27 -9.89 -10.93 -4.47
N LEU A 28 -9.24 -9.85 -4.86
CA LEU A 28 -9.01 -9.41 -6.24
C LEU A 28 -7.50 -9.31 -6.49
N ASP A 29 -7.06 -9.79 -7.65
CA ASP A 29 -5.70 -9.53 -8.15
C ASP A 29 -5.61 -9.71 -9.68
N ALA A 30 -4.58 -9.11 -10.29
CA ALA A 30 -4.24 -9.27 -11.69
C ALA A 30 -2.92 -10.02 -11.92
N CYS A 31 -2.99 -11.12 -12.68
CA CYS A 31 -1.84 -11.90 -13.10
C CYS A 31 -1.37 -11.57 -14.52
N PHE A 32 -0.30 -10.76 -14.62
CA PHE A 32 0.33 -10.41 -15.90
C PHE A 32 1.20 -11.51 -16.52
N THR A 33 1.40 -12.66 -15.85
CA THR A 33 2.21 -13.76 -16.43
C THR A 33 1.42 -14.60 -17.43
N GLN A 34 0.10 -14.58 -17.29
CA GLN A 34 -0.87 -15.33 -18.08
C GLN A 34 -1.17 -14.65 -19.42
N LYS A 35 -0.13 -14.36 -20.21
CA LYS A 35 -0.26 -13.69 -21.52
C LYS A 35 -0.48 -14.68 -22.65
N ARG A 36 -1.21 -14.27 -23.68
CA ARG A 36 -1.37 -15.01 -24.95
C ARG A 36 -0.79 -14.22 -26.12
N ARG A 37 0.03 -14.85 -26.95
CA ARG A 37 0.60 -14.23 -28.16
C ARG A 37 -0.48 -14.04 -29.22
N LYS A 38 -0.29 -13.03 -30.07
CA LYS A 38 -1.09 -12.90 -31.29
C LYS A 38 -0.79 -14.07 -32.25
N GLY A 39 -1.84 -14.70 -32.77
CA GLY A 39 -1.74 -15.70 -33.83
C GLY A 39 -1.65 -15.06 -35.23
N LYS A 40 -1.58 -15.89 -36.28
CA LYS A 40 -1.82 -15.43 -37.67
C LYS A 40 -3.35 -15.31 -37.87
N GLY A 41 -3.85 -14.19 -38.40
CA GLY A 41 -5.30 -13.93 -38.60
C GLY A 41 -5.95 -13.12 -37.46
N ASP A 42 -7.27 -13.25 -37.28
CA ASP A 42 -8.02 -12.59 -36.18
C ASP A 42 -7.61 -13.08 -34.78
N GLY A 43 -6.87 -14.21 -34.73
CA GLY A 43 -6.33 -14.80 -33.52
C GLY A 43 -7.36 -15.56 -32.68
N ARG A 44 -8.55 -15.89 -33.20
CA ARG A 44 -9.56 -16.74 -32.55
C ARG A 44 -9.70 -18.07 -33.29
N ASP A 45 -9.60 -19.16 -32.54
CA ASP A 45 -9.87 -20.53 -32.96
C ASP A 45 -11.39 -20.83 -32.93
N HIS A 46 -11.79 -22.04 -33.33
CA HIS A 46 -13.21 -22.42 -33.27
C HIS A 46 -13.77 -22.31 -31.83
N PRO A 47 -14.99 -21.78 -31.65
CA PRO A 47 -15.62 -21.69 -30.34
C PRO A 47 -15.64 -23.03 -29.60
N ARG A 48 -15.17 -23.01 -28.34
CA ARG A 48 -15.18 -24.17 -27.42
C ARG A 48 -15.73 -23.72 -26.07
N PRO A 49 -17.06 -23.60 -25.93
CA PRO A 49 -17.67 -23.17 -24.67
C PRO A 49 -17.52 -24.24 -23.59
N HIS A 50 -17.26 -23.82 -22.35
CA HIS A 50 -17.34 -24.66 -21.17
C HIS A 50 -18.69 -24.41 -20.47
N ALA A 51 -19.43 -25.47 -20.13
CA ALA A 51 -20.78 -25.36 -19.56
C ALA A 51 -20.82 -24.59 -18.22
N GLU A 52 -19.71 -24.63 -17.48
CA GLU A 52 -19.56 -23.98 -16.17
C GLU A 52 -18.48 -22.90 -16.20
N THR A 53 -18.43 -22.10 -17.27
CA THR A 53 -17.38 -21.07 -17.41
C THR A 53 -17.34 -20.12 -16.21
N VAL A 54 -16.13 -19.79 -15.76
CA VAL A 54 -15.88 -18.75 -14.74
C VAL A 54 -15.56 -17.41 -15.38
N PHE A 55 -15.49 -17.31 -16.71
CA PHE A 55 -15.18 -16.05 -17.36
C PHE A 55 -16.38 -15.11 -17.39
N VAL A 56 -16.17 -13.86 -17.00
CA VAL A 56 -17.13 -12.79 -17.26
C VAL A 56 -17.20 -12.57 -18.79
N PRO A 57 -18.41 -12.44 -19.38
CA PRO A 57 -18.56 -12.15 -20.80
C PRO A 57 -17.81 -10.89 -21.22
N GLU A 58 -17.19 -10.90 -22.41
CA GLU A 58 -16.46 -9.74 -22.94
C GLU A 58 -17.35 -8.50 -23.09
N ALA A 59 -18.64 -8.69 -23.37
CA ALA A 59 -19.62 -7.61 -23.47
C ALA A 59 -19.80 -6.87 -22.13
N ASP A 60 -19.87 -7.60 -21.02
CA ASP A 60 -20.05 -7.02 -19.68
C ASP A 60 -18.80 -6.24 -19.25
N VAL A 61 -17.61 -6.77 -19.57
CA VAL A 61 -16.33 -6.08 -19.33
C VAL A 61 -16.25 -4.79 -20.16
N LYS A 62 -16.67 -4.83 -21.42
CA LYS A 62 -16.71 -3.66 -22.31
C LYS A 62 -17.72 -2.61 -21.83
N ALA A 63 -18.90 -3.03 -21.39
CA ALA A 63 -19.89 -2.13 -20.82
C ALA A 63 -19.36 -1.42 -19.55
N MET A 64 -18.60 -2.14 -18.72
CA MET A 64 -17.92 -1.54 -17.57
C MET A 64 -16.80 -0.57 -17.99
N GLU A 65 -16.03 -0.89 -19.03
CA GLU A 65 -15.04 0.02 -19.61
C GLU A 65 -15.71 1.32 -20.09
N GLU A 66 -16.77 1.23 -20.89
CA GLU A 66 -17.54 2.38 -21.38
C GLU A 66 -18.11 3.22 -20.22
N ARG A 67 -18.65 2.57 -19.17
CA ARG A 67 -19.12 3.26 -17.97
C ARG A 67 -17.99 4.03 -17.27
N VAL A 68 -16.83 3.40 -17.07
CA VAL A 68 -15.68 4.04 -16.40
C VAL A 68 -15.15 5.21 -17.24
N ASP A 69 -15.08 5.06 -18.56
CA ASP A 69 -14.61 6.10 -19.46
C ASP A 69 -15.58 7.28 -19.53
N ASN A 70 -16.90 7.04 -19.46
CA ASN A 70 -17.91 8.10 -19.41
C ASN A 70 -17.93 8.87 -18.08
N LEU A 71 -17.64 8.20 -16.96
CA LEU A 71 -17.58 8.83 -15.63
C LEU A 71 -16.28 9.63 -15.42
N ARG A 72 -15.25 9.36 -16.21
CA ARG A 72 -13.99 10.09 -16.17
C ARG A 72 -14.03 11.24 -17.18
N PRO A 73 -13.50 12.43 -16.84
CA PRO A 73 -13.37 13.50 -17.82
C PRO A 73 -12.51 13.03 -19.01
N SER A 74 -12.95 13.37 -20.22
CA SER A 74 -12.32 12.93 -21.47
C SER A 74 -10.82 13.23 -21.47
N ARG A 75 -10.01 12.27 -21.92
CA ARG A 75 -8.55 12.40 -22.11
C ARG A 75 -8.16 13.36 -23.25
N SER A 76 -8.76 14.54 -23.32
CA SER A 76 -8.33 15.61 -24.23
C SER A 76 -7.07 16.28 -23.67
N GLY A 77 -5.91 15.69 -23.99
CA GLY A 77 -4.57 16.27 -23.83
C GLY A 77 -4.01 16.29 -22.40
N PRO A 78 -2.67 16.27 -22.24
CA PRO A 78 -2.08 16.49 -20.93
C PRO A 78 -2.22 17.98 -20.58
N SER A 79 -3.21 18.33 -19.76
CA SER A 79 -3.05 19.50 -18.91
C SER A 79 -2.01 19.17 -17.85
N GLN A 80 -0.72 19.24 -18.24
CA GLN A 80 0.36 19.51 -17.28
C GLN A 80 0.09 20.77 -16.43
N SER A 81 -0.94 21.55 -16.76
CA SER A 81 -1.43 22.68 -15.99
C SER A 81 -2.26 22.32 -14.75
N ASP A 82 -2.89 21.13 -14.63
CA ASP A 82 -3.73 20.84 -13.44
C ASP A 82 -2.99 20.19 -12.27
N HIS A 83 -1.85 19.56 -12.54
CA HIS A 83 -0.86 19.26 -11.50
C HIS A 83 -0.02 20.47 -11.08
N ARG A 84 -0.14 21.61 -11.78
CA ARG A 84 0.51 22.88 -11.44
C ARG A 84 -0.45 23.94 -10.90
N SER A 85 -1.77 23.76 -11.01
CA SER A 85 -2.79 24.74 -10.59
C SER A 85 -3.34 24.49 -9.18
N ARG A 86 -3.24 23.27 -8.63
CA ARG A 86 -3.11 23.12 -7.17
C ARG A 86 -1.69 23.55 -6.84
N GLY A 87 -1.51 24.85 -6.59
CA GLY A 87 -0.24 25.35 -6.09
C GLY A 87 0.24 24.49 -4.92
N ASP A 88 1.55 24.46 -4.68
CA ASP A 88 2.20 23.87 -3.50
C ASP A 88 1.66 24.42 -2.14
N ASP A 89 0.61 25.25 -2.19
CA ASP A 89 -0.14 25.95 -1.15
C ASP A 89 -1.48 25.30 -0.76
N ALA A 90 -1.97 24.26 -1.45
CA ALA A 90 -3.23 23.60 -1.09
C ALA A 90 -3.07 22.74 0.19
N GLU A 91 -3.95 22.95 1.17
CA GLU A 91 -3.98 22.14 2.40
C GLU A 91 -4.17 20.65 2.08
N ASP A 92 -3.34 19.80 2.69
CA ASP A 92 -3.57 18.36 2.65
C ASP A 92 -4.89 18.07 3.38
N GLY A 93 -5.72 17.23 2.79
CA GLY A 93 -7.08 16.99 3.24
C GLY A 93 -7.56 15.61 2.84
N TYR A 94 -8.83 15.33 3.12
CA TYR A 94 -9.46 14.08 2.74
C TYR A 94 -10.17 14.24 1.39
N GLU A 95 -10.11 13.20 0.55
CA GLU A 95 -10.96 13.10 -0.63
C GLU A 95 -12.29 12.45 -0.22
N GLY A 96 -13.38 13.22 -0.25
CA GLY A 96 -14.72 12.73 0.12
C GLY A 96 -14.77 12.19 1.55
N ASN A 97 -15.27 10.97 1.72
CA ASN A 97 -15.41 10.27 3.01
C ASN A 97 -14.20 9.39 3.38
N LEU A 98 -13.09 9.48 2.64
CA LEU A 98 -11.89 8.69 2.92
C LEU A 98 -11.25 9.10 4.25
N LYS A 99 -10.73 8.12 4.98
CA LYS A 99 -10.04 8.32 6.28
C LYS A 99 -8.53 8.53 6.13
N ILE A 100 -8.05 8.76 4.92
CA ILE A 100 -6.63 8.89 4.61
C ILE A 100 -6.41 10.19 3.85
N PRO A 101 -5.39 11.00 4.22
CA PRO A 101 -5.04 12.21 3.49
C PRO A 101 -4.62 11.93 2.04
N VAL A 102 -4.87 12.90 1.16
CA VAL A 102 -4.51 12.83 -0.26
C VAL A 102 -3.01 12.57 -0.43
N SER A 103 -2.16 13.24 0.35
CA SER A 103 -0.71 13.07 0.29
C SER A 103 -0.24 11.63 0.53
N VAL A 104 -0.93 10.91 1.42
CA VAL A 104 -0.65 9.51 1.74
C VAL A 104 -1.10 8.60 0.59
N LEU A 105 -2.28 8.87 0.02
CA LEU A 105 -2.80 8.11 -1.12
C LEU A 105 -1.90 8.31 -2.35
N ASP A 106 -1.39 9.51 -2.59
CA ASP A 106 -0.43 9.78 -3.66
C ASP A 106 0.89 9.02 -3.41
N GLY A 107 1.41 9.05 -2.18
CA GLY A 107 2.61 8.28 -1.80
C GLY A 107 2.43 6.76 -1.88
N CYS A 108 1.22 6.25 -1.66
CA CYS A 108 0.89 4.85 -1.96
C CYS A 108 0.97 4.59 -3.48
N ASN A 109 0.29 5.40 -4.29
CA ASN A 109 0.26 5.24 -5.74
C ASN A 109 1.68 5.26 -6.36
N GLU A 110 2.53 6.20 -5.94
CA GLU A 110 3.92 6.29 -6.37
C GLU A 110 4.74 5.04 -6.01
N SER A 111 4.50 4.45 -4.83
CA SER A 111 5.22 3.24 -4.39
C SER A 111 4.95 2.05 -5.30
N PHE A 112 3.70 1.90 -5.76
CA PHE A 112 3.34 0.86 -6.73
C PHE A 112 3.86 1.21 -8.12
N LEU A 113 3.73 2.45 -8.60
CA LEU A 113 4.30 2.87 -9.88
C LEU A 113 5.82 2.64 -9.94
N ALA A 114 6.58 2.97 -8.89
CA ALA A 114 8.03 2.77 -8.86
C ALA A 114 8.44 1.28 -8.79
N ALA A 115 7.63 0.44 -8.14
CA ALA A 115 7.78 -1.01 -8.19
C ALA A 115 7.48 -1.56 -9.61
N ASP A 116 6.66 -0.83 -10.35
CA ASP A 116 6.04 -1.25 -11.60
C ASP A 116 6.74 -0.72 -12.87
N GLU A 117 7.34 0.47 -12.85
CA GLU A 117 8.14 1.06 -13.94
C GLU A 117 9.35 0.18 -14.31
N LYS A 118 9.83 -0.64 -13.37
CA LYS A 118 10.85 -1.65 -13.64
C LYS A 118 10.34 -2.81 -14.51
N ARG A 119 9.06 -2.82 -14.91
CA ARG A 119 8.39 -3.87 -15.70
C ARG A 119 7.54 -3.27 -16.83
N HIS A 120 7.93 -3.47 -18.08
CA HIS A 120 6.98 -3.40 -19.19
C HIS A 120 5.93 -4.54 -19.04
N LYS A 121 4.77 -4.24 -18.43
CA LYS A 121 3.75 -5.25 -18.01
C LYS A 121 3.31 -6.18 -19.11
N ALA A 122 3.04 -5.69 -20.32
CA ALA A 122 2.94 -6.45 -21.56
C ALA A 122 2.78 -5.46 -22.72
N SER A 123 3.52 -5.63 -23.81
CA SER A 123 3.23 -4.87 -25.02
C SER A 123 2.06 -5.51 -25.76
N THR A 124 0.99 -4.73 -25.99
CA THR A 124 -0.14 -5.11 -26.85
C THR A 124 0.28 -5.30 -28.31
N GLN A 125 1.53 -4.99 -28.67
CA GLN A 125 2.11 -5.32 -29.97
C GLN A 125 2.22 -6.84 -30.17
N PHE A 126 2.73 -7.56 -29.15
CA PHE A 126 3.05 -8.99 -29.26
C PHE A 126 2.00 -9.91 -28.63
N PHE A 127 1.23 -9.39 -27.68
CA PHE A 127 0.25 -10.16 -26.92
C PHE A 127 -1.17 -9.71 -27.26
N ALA A 128 -2.05 -10.68 -27.50
CA ALA A 128 -3.48 -10.47 -27.65
C ALA A 128 -4.15 -10.38 -26.27
N ASP A 129 -3.76 -11.26 -25.37
CA ASP A 129 -4.18 -11.22 -23.96
C ASP A 129 -2.97 -10.82 -23.10
N THR A 130 -3.15 -9.83 -22.25
CA THR A 130 -2.10 -9.22 -21.42
C THR A 130 -2.03 -9.81 -20.00
N GLY A 131 -3.04 -10.57 -19.59
CA GLY A 131 -3.13 -11.21 -18.29
C GLY A 131 -4.53 -11.74 -17.95
N LEU A 132 -4.72 -12.08 -16.69
CA LEU A 132 -6.02 -12.43 -16.10
C LEU A 132 -6.27 -11.55 -14.87
N MET A 133 -7.49 -11.08 -14.68
CA MET A 133 -7.97 -10.56 -13.40
C MET A 133 -8.84 -11.64 -12.76
N ALA A 134 -8.72 -11.87 -11.45
CA ALA A 134 -9.55 -12.85 -10.76
C ALA A 134 -10.28 -12.26 -9.56
N LEU A 135 -11.44 -12.84 -9.27
CA LEU A 135 -12.16 -12.70 -8.02
C LEU A 135 -12.28 -14.07 -7.36
N LEU A 136 -11.69 -14.22 -6.19
CA LEU A 136 -11.74 -15.44 -5.39
C LEU A 136 -12.48 -15.20 -4.08
N CYS A 137 -13.15 -16.22 -3.55
CA CYS A 137 -13.57 -16.18 -2.16
C CYS A 137 -12.41 -16.55 -1.22
N ARG A 138 -12.56 -16.26 0.07
CA ARG A 138 -11.56 -16.59 1.12
C ARG A 138 -11.23 -18.08 1.31
N HIS A 139 -11.86 -18.97 0.55
CA HIS A 139 -11.62 -20.42 0.55
C HIS A 139 -10.75 -20.90 -0.62
N ASP A 140 -10.02 -19.98 -1.27
CA ASP A 140 -9.17 -20.25 -2.44
C ASP A 140 -9.96 -20.74 -3.67
N ARG A 141 -11.22 -20.34 -3.82
CA ARG A 141 -12.10 -20.78 -4.92
C ARG A 141 -12.45 -19.61 -5.84
N VAL A 142 -12.35 -19.87 -7.14
CA VAL A 142 -12.60 -18.86 -8.18
C VAL A 142 -14.09 -18.63 -8.32
N LEU A 143 -14.51 -17.36 -8.17
CA LEU A 143 -15.87 -16.95 -8.46
C LEU A 143 -16.00 -16.55 -9.92
N TRP A 144 -15.10 -15.67 -10.37
CA TRP A 144 -15.00 -15.24 -11.76
C TRP A 144 -13.58 -14.85 -12.16
N LEU A 145 -13.30 -14.96 -13.46
CA LEU A 145 -12.10 -14.46 -14.13
C LEU A 145 -12.49 -13.45 -15.21
N VAL A 146 -11.60 -12.49 -15.47
CA VAL A 146 -11.64 -11.65 -16.66
C VAL A 146 -10.37 -11.84 -17.45
N ASN A 147 -10.51 -12.13 -18.75
CA ASN A 147 -9.39 -12.13 -19.68
C ASN A 147 -9.02 -10.69 -20.04
N MET A 148 -7.78 -10.28 -19.77
CA MET A 148 -7.34 -8.90 -19.97
C MET A 148 -6.77 -8.71 -21.38
N THR A 149 -7.21 -7.68 -22.09
CA THR A 149 -6.81 -7.39 -23.49
C THR A 149 -6.03 -6.07 -23.63
N PHE A 150 -5.97 -5.27 -22.56
CA PHE A 150 -5.26 -3.99 -22.52
C PHE A 150 -3.97 -4.06 -21.68
N ALA A 151 -3.01 -3.19 -21.97
CA ALA A 151 -1.82 -3.06 -21.14
C ALA A 151 -2.17 -2.50 -19.74
N GLY A 152 -1.78 -3.24 -18.70
CA GLY A 152 -1.90 -2.83 -17.30
C GLY A 152 -3.21 -3.24 -16.62
N GLU A 153 -3.26 -2.96 -15.32
CA GLU A 153 -4.41 -3.23 -14.46
C GLU A 153 -5.41 -2.08 -14.56
N ARG A 154 -6.25 -2.11 -15.59
CA ARG A 154 -7.32 -1.11 -15.70
C ARG A 154 -8.39 -1.44 -14.66
N GLN A 155 -8.81 -0.44 -13.89
CA GLN A 155 -9.75 -0.62 -12.78
C GLN A 155 -11.10 -1.23 -13.20
N PHE A 156 -11.53 -1.05 -14.45
CA PHE A 156 -12.78 -1.63 -14.94
C PHE A 156 -12.80 -3.16 -14.88
N TYR A 157 -11.65 -3.85 -14.94
CA TYR A 157 -11.61 -5.30 -14.77
C TYR A 157 -12.03 -5.70 -13.35
N ALA A 158 -11.50 -5.02 -12.33
CA ALA A 158 -11.90 -5.20 -10.95
C ALA A 158 -13.38 -4.83 -10.74
N LEU A 159 -13.82 -3.70 -11.30
CA LEU A 159 -15.21 -3.24 -11.17
C LEU A 159 -16.22 -4.17 -11.85
N ALA A 160 -15.85 -4.80 -12.98
CA ALA A 160 -16.70 -5.79 -13.65
C ALA A 160 -16.90 -7.03 -12.75
N LEU A 161 -15.83 -7.52 -12.13
CA LEU A 161 -15.91 -8.62 -11.16
C LEU A 161 -16.74 -8.27 -9.92
N ILE A 162 -16.55 -7.06 -9.38
CA ILE A 162 -17.32 -6.56 -8.23
C ILE A 162 -18.80 -6.48 -8.60
N SER A 163 -19.13 -5.84 -9.72
CA SER A 163 -20.53 -5.68 -10.16
C SER A 163 -21.20 -7.04 -10.35
N ARG A 164 -20.48 -7.98 -10.98
CA ARG A 164 -20.96 -9.35 -11.16
C ARG A 164 -21.22 -10.06 -9.84
N LEU A 165 -20.36 -9.90 -8.83
CA LEU A 165 -20.62 -10.46 -7.50
C LEU A 165 -21.92 -9.89 -6.91
N PHE A 166 -22.11 -8.58 -6.98
CA PHE A 166 -23.27 -7.91 -6.40
C PHE A 166 -24.59 -8.22 -7.10
N GLU A 167 -24.57 -8.59 -8.38
CA GLU A 167 -25.72 -9.16 -9.10
C GLU A 167 -26.16 -10.52 -8.55
N HIS A 168 -25.27 -11.25 -7.88
CA HIS A 168 -25.49 -12.65 -7.46
C HIS A 168 -25.63 -12.84 -5.94
N ILE A 169 -25.53 -11.79 -5.13
CA ILE A 169 -25.71 -11.84 -3.67
C ILE A 169 -26.94 -11.05 -3.23
N PRO A 170 -27.49 -11.29 -2.01
CA PRO A 170 -28.64 -10.55 -1.51
C PRO A 170 -28.42 -9.03 -1.52
N PRO A 171 -29.47 -8.21 -1.72
CA PRO A 171 -29.36 -6.76 -1.88
C PRO A 171 -28.90 -6.02 -0.61
N ASP A 172 -29.04 -6.64 0.55
CA ASP A 172 -28.60 -6.13 1.85
C ASP A 172 -27.24 -6.68 2.31
N ALA A 173 -26.67 -7.64 1.57
CA ALA A 173 -25.41 -8.28 1.95
C ALA A 173 -24.21 -7.35 1.79
N THR A 174 -23.28 -7.43 2.74
CA THR A 174 -22.04 -6.65 2.76
C THR A 174 -20.83 -7.50 2.31
N VAL A 175 -19.86 -6.88 1.66
CA VAL A 175 -18.69 -7.57 1.09
C VAL A 175 -17.38 -6.93 1.55
N GLY A 176 -16.49 -7.74 2.10
CA GLY A 176 -15.09 -7.39 2.33
C GLY A 176 -14.26 -7.70 1.11
N ILE A 177 -13.60 -6.70 0.53
CA ILE A 177 -12.74 -6.84 -0.65
C ILE A 177 -11.29 -6.63 -0.23
N LEU A 178 -10.49 -7.68 -0.40
CA LEU A 178 -9.04 -7.64 -0.30
C LEU A 178 -8.43 -7.39 -1.67
N TYR A 179 -7.60 -6.36 -1.79
CA TYR A 179 -6.94 -6.03 -3.05
C TYR A 179 -5.64 -5.26 -2.79
N ASP A 180 -4.58 -5.58 -3.52
CA ASP A 180 -3.27 -4.93 -3.47
C ASP A 180 -3.32 -3.41 -3.45
N ILE A 181 -4.17 -2.83 -4.29
CA ILE A 181 -4.37 -1.40 -4.42
C ILE A 181 -5.78 -0.97 -4.00
N ALA A 182 -6.38 -1.67 -3.02
CA ALA A 182 -7.71 -1.38 -2.49
C ALA A 182 -7.90 0.10 -2.12
N CYS A 183 -6.87 0.74 -1.53
CA CYS A 183 -6.94 2.16 -1.18
C CYS A 183 -7.11 3.07 -2.41
N GLN A 184 -6.49 2.72 -3.55
CA GLN A 184 -6.61 3.47 -4.81
C GLN A 184 -7.93 3.18 -5.52
N LEU A 185 -8.40 1.92 -5.45
CA LEU A 185 -9.72 1.57 -5.98
C LEU A 185 -10.82 2.28 -5.20
N HIS A 186 -10.77 2.27 -3.86
CA HIS A 186 -11.71 2.98 -3.01
C HIS A 186 -11.68 4.48 -3.29
N ARG A 187 -10.49 5.10 -3.35
CA ARG A 187 -10.32 6.50 -3.75
C ARG A 187 -10.98 6.80 -5.10
N SER A 188 -10.78 5.93 -6.08
CA SER A 188 -11.33 6.12 -7.43
C SER A 188 -12.85 6.00 -7.45
N CYS A 189 -13.42 5.08 -6.65
CA CYS A 189 -14.87 4.96 -6.50
C CYS A 189 -15.48 6.21 -5.90
N VAL A 190 -14.89 6.74 -4.81
CA VAL A 190 -15.34 7.97 -4.15
C VAL A 190 -15.20 9.19 -5.07
N LYS A 191 -14.07 9.31 -5.77
CA LYS A 191 -13.76 10.47 -6.60
C LYS A 191 -14.61 10.59 -7.86
N TRP A 192 -14.92 9.46 -8.50
CA TRP A 192 -15.57 9.42 -9.82
C TRP A 192 -16.95 8.77 -9.81
N GLY A 193 -17.46 8.33 -8.66
CA GLY A 193 -18.74 7.64 -8.58
C GLY A 193 -18.76 6.32 -9.37
N LEU A 194 -17.64 5.59 -9.41
CA LEU A 194 -17.52 4.37 -10.24
C LEU A 194 -18.48 3.26 -9.79
N LEU A 195 -18.78 3.22 -8.50
CA LEU A 195 -19.85 2.44 -7.89
C LEU A 195 -20.85 3.43 -7.31
N ASP A 196 -22.14 3.16 -7.44
CA ASP A 196 -23.16 3.99 -6.80
C ASP A 196 -23.04 3.95 -5.26
N ASP A 197 -23.56 4.97 -4.58
CA ASP A 197 -23.41 5.13 -3.13
C ASP A 197 -24.00 3.97 -2.33
N HIS A 198 -25.08 3.35 -2.84
CA HIS A 198 -25.71 2.20 -2.20
C HIS A 198 -24.77 0.98 -2.25
N LEU A 199 -24.17 0.70 -3.40
CA LEU A 199 -23.21 -0.37 -3.59
C LEU A 199 -21.92 -0.12 -2.81
N LEU A 200 -21.37 1.10 -2.88
CA LEU A 200 -20.15 1.48 -2.18
C LEU A 200 -20.33 1.37 -0.65
N GLY A 201 -21.50 1.73 -0.12
CA GLY A 201 -21.83 1.60 1.30
C GLY A 201 -21.89 0.15 1.81
N ARG A 202 -21.95 -0.83 0.90
CA ARG A 202 -21.94 -2.27 1.23
C ARG A 202 -20.55 -2.89 1.18
N ILE A 203 -19.51 -2.13 0.80
CA ILE A 203 -18.15 -2.63 0.63
C ILE A 203 -17.25 -2.19 1.79
N LEU A 204 -16.50 -3.15 2.35
CA LEU A 204 -15.36 -2.89 3.22
C LEU A 204 -14.10 -3.19 2.40
N PHE A 205 -13.20 -2.22 2.28
CA PHE A 205 -11.93 -2.40 1.59
C PHE A 205 -10.82 -2.75 2.58
N ALA A 206 -9.97 -3.70 2.20
CA ALA A 206 -8.71 -3.99 2.86
C ALA A 206 -7.62 -4.32 1.84
N ILE A 207 -6.36 -4.20 2.26
CA ILE A 207 -5.20 -4.56 1.45
C ILE A 207 -4.72 -5.94 1.87
N SER A 208 -4.43 -6.82 0.90
CA SER A 208 -3.83 -8.13 1.16
C SER A 208 -2.59 -8.01 2.05
N ILE A 209 -2.47 -8.93 3.02
CA ILE A 209 -1.58 -8.74 4.18
C ILE A 209 -0.12 -8.53 3.75
N PHE A 210 0.37 -9.23 2.72
CA PHE A 210 1.76 -9.05 2.26
C PHE A 210 1.95 -7.77 1.45
N HIS A 211 0.92 -7.28 0.79
CA HIS A 211 0.96 -6.08 -0.05
C HIS A 211 0.84 -4.80 0.77
N ALA A 212 0.19 -4.87 1.93
CA ALA A 212 0.01 -3.74 2.84
C ALA A 212 1.33 -3.08 3.25
N PHE A 213 2.43 -3.84 3.34
CA PHE A 213 3.76 -3.31 3.66
C PHE A 213 4.30 -2.33 2.60
N GLY A 214 3.84 -2.45 1.34
CA GLY A 214 4.15 -1.51 0.26
C GLY A 214 3.46 -0.16 0.39
N HIS A 215 2.43 -0.08 1.24
CA HIS A 215 1.68 1.15 1.47
C HIS A 215 2.31 2.01 2.57
N GLN A 216 1.95 3.30 2.55
CA GLN A 216 2.29 4.25 3.61
C GLN A 216 1.64 3.84 4.93
N TRP A 217 2.26 4.23 6.05
CA TRP A 217 1.81 3.82 7.39
C TRP A 217 0.33 4.13 7.68
N PRO A 218 -0.19 5.35 7.40
CA PRO A 218 -1.61 5.64 7.66
C PRO A 218 -2.56 4.76 6.83
N CYS A 219 -2.12 4.33 5.64
CA CYS A 219 -2.84 3.36 4.83
C CYS A 219 -2.88 1.97 5.46
N GLN A 220 -1.78 1.52 6.05
CA GLN A 220 -1.77 0.28 6.82
C GLN A 220 -2.70 0.36 8.04
N VAL A 221 -2.74 1.51 8.74
CA VAL A 221 -3.62 1.69 9.90
C VAL A 221 -5.10 1.53 9.54
N ILE A 222 -5.52 2.01 8.36
CA ILE A 222 -6.92 1.99 7.92
C ILE A 222 -7.31 0.72 7.14
N TYR A 223 -6.44 0.21 6.27
CA TYR A 223 -6.79 -0.84 5.32
C TYR A 223 -6.14 -2.20 5.61
N HIS A 224 -5.27 -2.31 6.61
CA HIS A 224 -4.67 -3.62 6.93
C HIS A 224 -5.71 -4.54 7.58
N PRO A 225 -5.90 -5.80 7.11
CA PRO A 225 -6.97 -6.70 7.57
C PRO A 225 -6.85 -7.12 9.03
N ARG A 226 -5.67 -6.95 9.66
CA ARG A 226 -5.50 -7.14 11.11
C ARG A 226 -5.92 -5.93 11.95
N LYS A 227 -5.99 -4.74 11.34
CA LYS A 227 -6.30 -3.46 12.00
C LYS A 227 -7.75 -3.04 11.76
N CYS A 228 -8.25 -3.21 10.54
CA CYS A 228 -9.64 -2.95 10.21
C CYS A 228 -10.58 -4.09 10.65
N LEU A 229 -11.84 -3.75 10.90
CA LEU A 229 -12.87 -4.66 11.39
C LEU A 229 -13.40 -5.54 10.25
N GLY A 230 -13.76 -6.78 10.59
CA GLY A 230 -14.58 -7.67 9.76
C GLY A 230 -13.82 -8.74 8.97
N PHE A 231 -12.52 -8.57 8.75
CA PHE A 231 -11.73 -9.53 7.96
C PHE A 231 -11.24 -10.75 8.77
N GLY A 232 -11.45 -10.76 10.09
CA GLY A 232 -11.06 -11.87 10.95
C GLY A 232 -9.60 -12.26 10.74
N LEU A 233 -9.36 -13.54 10.41
CA LEU A 233 -8.03 -14.03 10.09
C LEU A 233 -7.74 -14.27 8.60
N THR A 234 -8.53 -13.71 7.68
CA THR A 234 -8.20 -13.72 6.23
C THR A 234 -6.87 -13.00 5.96
N ASP A 235 -6.07 -13.54 5.04
CA ASP A 235 -4.79 -12.96 4.60
C ASP A 235 -4.91 -12.18 3.29
N GLY A 236 -5.85 -12.50 2.40
CA GLY A 236 -5.99 -11.85 1.09
C GLY A 236 -5.05 -12.42 0.04
N GLU A 237 -4.48 -13.59 0.28
CA GLU A 237 -3.47 -14.23 -0.58
C GLU A 237 -4.08 -15.36 -1.44
N GLU A 238 -5.40 -15.39 -1.59
CA GLU A 238 -6.13 -16.42 -2.33
C GLU A 238 -5.79 -16.40 -3.82
N CYS A 239 -5.72 -15.21 -4.43
CA CYS A 239 -5.34 -15.06 -5.83
C CYS A 239 -3.93 -15.61 -6.09
N GLU A 240 -2.98 -15.35 -5.20
CA GLU A 240 -1.57 -15.76 -5.28
C GLU A 240 -1.46 -17.29 -5.22
N ARG A 241 -2.25 -17.92 -4.33
CA ARG A 241 -2.38 -19.38 -4.26
C ARG A 241 -2.94 -19.95 -5.57
N PHE A 242 -3.96 -19.31 -6.15
CA PHE A 242 -4.52 -19.70 -7.44
C PHE A 242 -3.53 -19.53 -8.59
N TRP A 243 -2.84 -18.39 -8.69
CA TRP A 243 -1.80 -18.14 -9.71
C TRP A 243 -0.68 -19.18 -9.66
N SER A 244 -0.28 -19.58 -8.46
CA SER A 244 0.68 -20.68 -8.27
C SER A 244 0.14 -21.99 -8.84
N SER A 245 -1.13 -22.30 -8.63
CA SER A 245 -1.74 -23.56 -9.08
C SER A 245 -1.86 -23.67 -10.60
N ILE A 246 -2.08 -22.55 -11.31
CA ILE A 246 -2.22 -22.52 -12.77
C ILE A 246 -0.92 -22.15 -13.50
N ARG A 247 0.19 -21.96 -12.77
CA ARG A 247 1.51 -21.63 -13.33
C ARG A 247 1.98 -22.60 -14.41
N PRO A 248 1.83 -23.95 -14.27
CA PRO A 248 2.26 -24.88 -15.31
C PRO A 248 1.60 -24.66 -16.67
N LEU A 249 0.43 -24.02 -16.70
CA LEU A 249 -0.30 -23.73 -17.93
C LEU A 249 0.26 -22.53 -18.71
N ILE A 250 1.09 -21.69 -18.10
CA ILE A 250 1.55 -20.42 -18.70
C ILE A 250 2.21 -20.63 -20.06
N SER A 251 3.11 -21.61 -20.19
CA SER A 251 3.86 -21.84 -21.45
C SER A 251 2.92 -22.30 -22.57
N THR A 252 2.08 -23.29 -22.29
CA THR A 252 1.13 -23.88 -23.25
C THR A 252 0.06 -22.87 -23.66
N LEU A 253 -0.53 -22.16 -22.69
CA LEU A 253 -1.58 -21.18 -22.95
C LEU A 253 -1.06 -19.89 -23.61
N ARG A 254 0.25 -19.67 -23.62
CA ARG A 254 0.86 -18.50 -24.29
C ARG A 254 0.78 -18.59 -25.80
N VAL A 255 0.72 -19.81 -26.35
CA VAL A 255 0.66 -20.07 -27.79
C VAL A 255 -0.67 -20.70 -28.23
N SER A 256 -1.61 -20.88 -27.29
CA SER A 256 -2.93 -21.44 -27.55
C SER A 256 -3.84 -20.49 -28.35
N GLY A 257 -4.83 -21.06 -29.03
CA GLY A 257 -6.01 -20.34 -29.49
C GLY A 257 -6.79 -19.71 -28.32
N TYR A 258 -7.60 -18.70 -28.62
CA TYR A 258 -8.39 -17.95 -27.65
C TYR A 258 -9.39 -18.83 -26.90
N HIS A 259 -10.27 -19.56 -27.61
CA HIS A 259 -11.30 -20.40 -27.02
C HIS A 259 -10.69 -21.63 -26.34
N GLN A 260 -9.69 -22.27 -26.95
CA GLN A 260 -8.95 -23.35 -26.30
C GLN A 260 -8.33 -22.90 -24.97
N ARG A 261 -7.81 -21.66 -24.89
CA ARG A 261 -7.23 -21.12 -23.66
C ARG A 261 -8.28 -20.97 -22.56
N LEU A 262 -9.42 -20.37 -22.88
CA LEU A 262 -10.51 -20.20 -21.90
C LEU A 262 -11.02 -21.56 -21.42
N PHE A 263 -11.24 -22.51 -22.34
CA PHE A 263 -11.69 -23.86 -22.02
C PHE A 263 -10.73 -24.59 -21.07
N VAL A 264 -9.41 -24.52 -21.32
CA VAL A 264 -8.41 -25.17 -20.46
C VAL A 264 -8.36 -24.51 -19.07
N LEU A 265 -8.49 -23.18 -18.99
CA LEU A 265 -8.54 -22.48 -17.71
C LEU A 265 -9.81 -22.84 -16.92
N ASP A 266 -10.97 -22.87 -17.57
CA ASP A 266 -12.23 -23.31 -16.94
C ASP A 266 -12.12 -24.75 -16.43
N THR A 267 -11.57 -25.65 -17.24
CA THR A 267 -11.36 -27.06 -16.86
C THR A 267 -10.42 -27.17 -15.66
N GLN A 268 -9.34 -26.39 -15.64
CA GLN A 268 -8.40 -26.38 -14.52
C GLN A 268 -9.05 -25.85 -13.25
N VAL A 269 -9.86 -24.78 -13.35
CA VAL A 269 -10.60 -24.24 -12.20
C VAL A 269 -11.57 -25.28 -11.67
N LYS A 270 -12.34 -25.96 -12.54
CA LYS A 270 -13.24 -27.04 -12.13
C LYS A 270 -12.51 -28.16 -11.39
N HIS A 271 -11.36 -28.58 -11.90
CA HIS A 271 -10.54 -29.59 -11.23
C HIS A 271 -10.08 -29.15 -9.83
N LEU A 272 -9.63 -27.90 -9.69
CA LEU A 272 -9.22 -27.33 -8.39
C LEU A 272 -10.41 -27.22 -7.42
N ASP A 273 -11.58 -26.86 -7.94
CA ASP A 273 -12.83 -26.78 -7.21
C ASP A 273 -13.25 -28.16 -6.66
N GLU A 274 -13.18 -29.22 -7.46
CA GLU A 274 -13.47 -30.60 -7.03
C GLU A 274 -12.49 -31.05 -5.92
N GLN A 275 -11.20 -30.82 -6.11
CA GLN A 275 -10.20 -31.16 -5.09
C GLN A 275 -10.35 -30.35 -3.80
N SER A 276 -10.74 -29.08 -3.91
CA SER A 276 -10.97 -28.20 -2.77
C SER A 276 -12.21 -28.64 -2.00
N LEU A 277 -13.29 -29.01 -2.71
CA LEU A 277 -14.57 -29.43 -2.12
C LEU A 277 -14.38 -30.62 -1.18
N ALA A 278 -13.65 -31.65 -1.62
CA ALA A 278 -13.34 -32.83 -0.81
C ALA A 278 -12.54 -32.53 0.47
N ARG A 279 -11.92 -31.33 0.56
CA ARG A 279 -11.03 -30.93 1.66
C ARG A 279 -11.58 -29.79 2.52
N LEU A 280 -12.78 -29.26 2.23
CA LEU A 280 -13.34 -28.10 2.94
C LEU A 280 -13.53 -28.35 4.45
N GLY A 281 -13.99 -29.55 4.85
CA GLY A 281 -14.11 -29.91 6.27
C GLY A 281 -12.77 -29.91 7.00
N HIS A 282 -11.71 -30.45 6.37
CA HIS A 282 -10.36 -30.41 6.94
C HIS A 282 -9.78 -28.98 6.95
N TRP A 283 -10.10 -28.16 5.95
CA TRP A 283 -9.76 -26.74 5.93
C TRP A 283 -10.37 -26.00 7.13
N LEU A 284 -11.67 -26.21 7.40
CA LEU A 284 -12.35 -25.62 8.56
C LEU A 284 -11.71 -26.05 9.88
N GLY A 285 -11.49 -27.35 10.08
CA GLY A 285 -10.88 -27.87 11.31
C GLY A 285 -9.50 -27.27 11.58
N ARG A 286 -8.66 -27.16 10.55
CA ARG A 286 -7.34 -26.53 10.66
C ARG A 286 -7.42 -25.04 10.95
N LYS A 287 -8.34 -24.30 10.30
CA LYS A 287 -8.54 -22.87 10.55
C LYS A 287 -9.08 -22.62 11.96
N TRP A 288 -9.95 -23.49 12.46
CA TRP A 288 -10.47 -23.44 13.82
C TRP A 288 -9.37 -23.56 14.87
N ILE A 289 -8.50 -24.58 14.74
CA ILE A 289 -7.36 -24.78 15.66
C ILE A 289 -6.43 -23.56 15.62
N GLN A 290 -6.04 -23.11 14.41
CA GLN A 290 -5.17 -21.95 14.25
C GLN A 290 -5.76 -20.67 14.86
N CYS A 291 -7.07 -20.48 14.71
CA CYS A 291 -7.78 -19.36 15.31
C CYS A 291 -7.74 -19.42 16.83
N HIS A 292 -7.99 -20.60 17.42
CA HIS A 292 -8.02 -20.77 18.86
C HIS A 292 -6.62 -20.64 19.50
N ASP A 293 -5.59 -21.20 18.86
CA ASP A 293 -4.20 -21.04 19.31
C ASP A 293 -3.80 -19.56 19.34
N LYS A 294 -4.08 -18.82 18.27
CA LYS A 294 -3.82 -17.37 18.21
C LYS A 294 -4.64 -16.58 19.22
N LYS A 295 -5.90 -16.97 19.43
CA LYS A 295 -6.78 -16.35 20.43
C LYS A 295 -6.21 -16.50 21.83
N LEU A 296 -5.75 -17.70 22.18
CA LEU A 296 -5.17 -18.01 23.49
C LEU A 296 -3.90 -17.19 23.74
N VAL A 297 -3.00 -17.10 22.75
CA VAL A 297 -1.80 -16.25 22.84
C VAL A 297 -2.18 -14.79 23.08
N ALA A 298 -3.10 -14.25 22.27
CA ALA A 298 -3.53 -12.85 22.42
C ALA A 298 -4.20 -12.57 23.77
N GLN A 299 -4.98 -13.52 24.31
CA GLN A 299 -5.57 -13.41 25.65
C GLN A 299 -4.51 -13.39 26.75
N ASN A 300 -3.50 -14.24 26.65
CA ASN A 300 -2.39 -14.28 27.59
C ASN A 300 -1.58 -12.98 27.55
N ASP A 301 -1.30 -12.45 26.35
CA ASP A 301 -0.58 -11.19 26.17
C ASP A 301 -1.35 -10.00 26.76
N LEU A 302 -2.68 -9.96 26.57
CA LEU A 302 -3.57 -8.98 27.19
C LEU A 302 -3.59 -9.08 28.72
N ALA A 303 -3.65 -10.29 29.26
CA ALA A 303 -3.62 -10.51 30.70
C ALA A 303 -2.27 -10.08 31.31
N ALA A 304 -1.17 -10.34 30.60
CA ALA A 304 0.18 -9.93 31.01
C ALA A 304 0.37 -8.41 30.96
N CYS A 305 -0.28 -7.72 30.02
CA CYS A 305 -0.25 -6.26 29.86
C CYS A 305 -0.82 -5.51 31.08
N ARG A 306 -1.76 -6.12 31.82
CA ARG A 306 -2.42 -5.53 33.02
C ARG A 306 -3.06 -4.15 32.80
N ILE A 307 -3.37 -3.79 31.55
CA ILE A 307 -4.08 -2.57 31.19
C ILE A 307 -5.52 -2.95 30.80
N ASN A 308 -6.49 -2.16 31.27
CA ASN A 308 -7.90 -2.40 30.96
C ASN A 308 -8.15 -2.26 29.44
N GLU A 309 -8.91 -3.20 28.86
CA GLU A 309 -9.24 -3.18 27.42
C GLU A 309 -9.85 -1.85 26.96
N HIS A 310 -10.68 -1.20 27.78
CA HIS A 310 -11.27 0.10 27.45
C HIS A 310 -10.19 1.17 27.21
N VAL A 311 -9.16 1.19 28.05
CA VAL A 311 -8.03 2.13 27.90
C VAL A 311 -7.28 1.84 26.60
N LEU A 312 -6.99 0.56 26.32
CA LEU A 312 -6.32 0.17 25.07
C LEU A 312 -7.13 0.55 23.82
N ARG A 313 -8.47 0.46 23.87
CA ARG A 313 -9.36 0.90 22.79
C ARG A 313 -9.30 2.41 22.56
N GLU A 314 -9.30 3.20 23.62
CA GLU A 314 -9.18 4.66 23.52
C GLU A 314 -7.81 5.09 23.01
N GLU A 315 -6.74 4.45 23.48
CA GLU A 315 -5.37 4.66 23.01
C GLU A 315 -5.23 4.28 21.53
N TRP A 316 -5.84 3.17 21.07
CA TRP A 316 -5.89 2.81 19.66
C TRP A 316 -6.66 3.83 18.81
N LYS A 317 -7.83 4.29 19.28
CA LYS A 317 -8.59 5.34 18.57
C LYS A 317 -7.79 6.64 18.47
N ALA A 318 -7.10 7.02 19.53
CA ALA A 318 -6.22 8.19 19.54
C ALA A 318 -5.06 8.03 18.54
N GLN A 319 -4.43 6.85 18.50
CA GLN A 319 -3.41 6.53 17.52
C GLN A 319 -3.92 6.65 16.08
N VAL A 320 -5.07 6.03 15.77
CA VAL A 320 -5.65 6.08 14.41
C VAL A 320 -5.93 7.53 14.02
N LYS A 321 -6.56 8.31 14.89
CA LYS A 321 -6.89 9.72 14.65
C LYS A 321 -5.63 10.55 14.38
N GLU A 322 -4.61 10.38 15.22
CA GLU A 322 -3.37 11.14 15.10
C GLU A 322 -2.58 10.77 13.84
N GLN A 323 -2.46 9.47 13.55
CA GLN A 323 -1.64 8.98 12.44
C GLN A 323 -2.34 9.09 11.07
N THR A 324 -3.63 9.43 11.04
CA THR A 324 -4.38 9.68 9.81
C THR A 324 -4.77 11.15 9.62
N LYS A 325 -4.29 12.05 10.49
CA LYS A 325 -4.49 13.50 10.34
C LYS A 325 -3.78 13.99 9.06
N PRO A 326 -4.38 14.92 8.30
CA PRO A 326 -3.69 15.51 7.15
C PRO A 326 -2.42 16.22 7.59
N ALA A 327 -1.41 16.21 6.73
CA ALA A 327 -0.16 16.86 7.08
C ALA A 327 -0.39 18.37 7.25
N PRO A 328 0.10 18.99 8.35
CA PRO A 328 0.01 20.44 8.51
C PRO A 328 0.71 21.14 7.36
N ARG A 329 0.14 22.28 6.92
CA ARG A 329 0.56 23.05 5.75
C ARG A 329 2.08 23.21 5.68
N ARG A 330 2.70 22.42 4.81
CA ARG A 330 4.15 22.44 4.57
C ARG A 330 4.40 22.27 3.09
N THR A 331 4.81 23.35 2.46
CA THR A 331 5.39 23.34 1.11
C THR A 331 6.52 22.32 1.10
N LYS A 332 6.31 21.18 0.41
CA LYS A 332 7.16 19.98 0.48
C LYS A 332 8.64 20.25 0.16
N ASN A 333 8.95 21.38 -0.50
CA ASN A 333 10.32 21.88 -0.73
C ASN A 333 10.51 23.38 -0.49
N GLY A 334 9.50 24.11 -0.01
CA GLY A 334 9.55 25.58 0.07
C GLY A 334 10.59 26.10 1.07
N ALA A 335 10.67 25.49 2.25
CA ALA A 335 11.68 25.85 3.25
C ALA A 335 13.10 25.52 2.76
N LYS A 336 13.30 24.33 2.16
CA LYS A 336 14.61 23.91 1.67
C LYS A 336 15.09 24.77 0.49
N HIS A 337 14.24 25.03 -0.51
CA HIS A 337 14.60 25.89 -1.64
C HIS A 337 14.69 27.37 -1.26
N ALA A 338 13.86 27.86 -0.34
CA ALA A 338 13.99 29.22 0.18
C ALA A 338 15.30 29.39 0.97
N ILE A 339 15.68 28.39 1.77
CA ILE A 339 16.96 28.37 2.49
C ILE A 339 18.14 28.26 1.50
N GLU A 340 18.10 27.36 0.52
CA GLU A 340 19.14 27.22 -0.52
C GLU A 340 19.30 28.50 -1.34
N ALA A 341 18.20 29.17 -1.71
CA ALA A 341 18.22 30.45 -2.41
C ALA A 341 18.80 31.57 -1.55
N ILE A 342 18.46 31.64 -0.26
CA ILE A 342 19.06 32.59 0.69
C ILE A 342 20.55 32.32 0.86
N LEU A 343 20.98 31.05 0.95
CA LEU A 343 22.39 30.65 1.05
C LEU A 343 23.19 31.01 -0.20
N ALA A 344 22.62 30.82 -1.39
CA ALA A 344 23.24 31.21 -2.65
C ALA A 344 23.41 32.75 -2.75
N LEU A 345 22.40 33.51 -2.32
CA LEU A 345 22.48 34.97 -2.25
C LEU A 345 23.50 35.44 -1.21
N GLN A 346 23.61 34.76 -0.06
CA GLN A 346 24.62 35.07 0.96
C GLN A 346 26.04 34.82 0.45
N LYS A 347 26.27 33.70 -0.24
CA LYS A 347 27.57 33.41 -0.86
C LYS A 347 27.96 34.47 -1.90
N SER A 348 26.99 34.95 -2.67
CA SER A 348 27.18 36.03 -3.63
C SER A 348 27.50 37.36 -2.93
N ALA A 349 26.80 37.68 -1.85
CA ALA A 349 27.07 38.88 -1.04
C ALA A 349 28.47 38.85 -0.39
N ASP A 350 28.92 37.70 0.10
CA ASP A 350 30.27 37.55 0.68
C ASP A 350 31.37 37.64 -0.39
N ALA A 351 31.11 37.14 -1.60
CA ALA A 351 32.00 37.32 -2.74
C ALA A 351 32.13 38.80 -3.13
N TYR A 352 31.02 39.55 -3.19
CA TYR A 352 31.07 41.00 -3.43
C TYR A 352 31.80 41.76 -2.32
N LYS A 353 31.63 41.39 -1.04
CA LYS A 353 32.39 42.00 0.07
C LYS A 353 33.89 41.74 -0.03
N THR A 354 34.27 40.55 -0.51
CA THR A 354 35.68 40.21 -0.71
C THR A 354 36.26 41.01 -1.87
N MET A 355 35.52 41.12 -2.98
CA MET A 355 35.87 41.95 -4.12
C MET A 355 36.01 43.44 -3.75
N ILE A 356 35.12 43.97 -2.90
CA ILE A 356 35.21 45.33 -2.36
C ILE A 356 36.53 45.52 -1.61
N ARG A 357 36.89 44.60 -0.70
CA ARG A 357 38.16 44.68 0.06
C ARG A 357 39.39 44.60 -0.84
N ASP A 358 39.36 43.74 -1.86
CA ASP A 358 40.46 43.61 -2.81
C ASP A 358 40.62 44.87 -3.68
N LEU A 359 39.51 45.47 -4.11
CA LEU A 359 39.51 46.74 -4.85
C LEU A 359 39.96 47.91 -3.98
N GLU A 360 39.51 47.98 -2.72
CA GLU A 360 39.98 48.97 -1.73
C GLU A 360 41.48 48.84 -1.47
N HIS A 361 41.98 47.61 -1.32
CA HIS A 361 43.41 47.35 -1.14
C HIS A 361 44.24 47.68 -2.40
N LYS A 362 43.69 47.45 -3.60
CA LYS A 362 44.33 47.86 -4.86
C LYS A 362 44.37 49.40 -4.99
N LEU A 363 43.33 50.10 -4.56
CA LEU A 363 43.31 51.57 -4.51
C LEU A 363 44.31 52.15 -3.50
N ALA A 364 44.61 51.41 -2.42
CA ALA A 364 45.51 51.83 -1.36
C ALA A 364 47.02 51.65 -1.68
N ARG A 365 47.38 51.01 -2.80
CA ARG A 365 48.78 50.80 -3.20
C ARG A 365 49.27 51.88 -4.16
N PRO A 366 50.40 52.55 -3.90
CA PRO A 366 50.96 53.57 -4.79
C PRO A 366 51.82 52.90 -5.87
N ILE A 367 51.24 52.52 -7.02
CA ILE A 367 52.03 52.18 -8.22
C ILE A 367 51.36 52.77 -9.47
N ASN A 368 52.17 53.53 -10.21
CA ASN A 368 51.89 54.13 -11.51
C ASN A 368 51.59 53.06 -12.57
N SER A 369 50.34 52.97 -13.03
CA SER A 369 49.88 52.45 -14.36
C SER A 369 48.47 51.85 -14.38
N VAL A 370 47.69 51.90 -13.30
CA VAL A 370 46.29 51.41 -13.30
C VAL A 370 45.31 52.59 -13.30
N ASP A 371 44.32 52.54 -14.19
CA ASP A 371 43.27 53.56 -14.33
C ASP A 371 42.41 53.61 -13.05
N ILE A 372 42.69 54.60 -12.20
CA ILE A 372 42.03 54.80 -10.90
C ILE A 372 40.52 55.00 -11.09
N ALA A 373 40.10 55.59 -12.21
CA ALA A 373 38.69 55.80 -12.52
C ALA A 373 37.96 54.47 -12.73
N GLU A 374 38.57 53.53 -13.46
CA GLU A 374 38.00 52.20 -13.72
C GLU A 374 37.89 51.37 -12.43
N LEU A 375 38.91 51.39 -11.58
CA LEU A 375 38.85 50.70 -10.27
C LEU A 375 37.81 51.30 -9.33
N SER A 376 37.62 52.62 -9.37
CA SER A 376 36.62 53.32 -8.55
C SER A 376 35.20 52.98 -9.02
N LEU A 377 34.98 52.89 -10.34
CA LEU A 377 33.70 52.48 -10.92
C LEU A 377 33.35 51.02 -10.54
N GLN A 378 34.33 50.11 -10.64
CA GLN A 378 34.15 48.71 -10.22
C GLN A 378 33.86 48.57 -8.73
N LEU A 379 34.48 49.41 -7.89
CA LEU A 379 34.22 49.44 -6.45
C LEU A 379 32.80 49.92 -6.14
N GLU A 380 32.33 50.96 -6.82
CA GLU A 380 30.97 51.48 -6.66
C GLU A 380 29.93 50.47 -7.13
N GLU A 381 30.15 49.80 -8.27
CA GLU A 381 29.29 48.73 -8.77
C GLU A 381 29.24 47.53 -7.81
N ALA A 382 30.38 47.10 -7.27
CA ALA A 382 30.45 46.02 -6.29
C ALA A 382 29.71 46.37 -4.99
N ARG A 383 29.84 47.62 -4.50
CA ARG A 383 29.08 48.14 -3.34
C ARG A 383 27.59 48.15 -3.60
N HIS A 384 27.16 48.61 -4.77
CA HIS A 384 25.75 48.63 -5.15
C HIS A 384 25.14 47.22 -5.22
N ARG A 385 25.84 46.27 -5.87
CA ARG A 385 25.41 44.86 -5.94
C ARG A 385 25.37 44.19 -4.57
N ALA A 386 26.33 44.50 -3.69
CA ALA A 386 26.32 44.01 -2.31
C ALA A 386 25.10 44.51 -1.52
N ALA A 387 24.74 45.79 -1.66
CA ALA A 387 23.57 46.38 -1.01
C ALA A 387 22.25 45.74 -1.52
N GLN A 388 22.04 45.67 -2.84
CA GLN A 388 20.85 45.05 -3.43
C GLN A 388 20.67 43.59 -3.03
N THR A 389 21.76 42.83 -2.98
CA THR A 389 21.73 41.42 -2.58
C THR A 389 21.36 41.30 -1.09
N SER A 390 21.89 42.19 -0.25
CA SER A 390 21.56 42.24 1.19
C SER A 390 20.08 42.58 1.44
N ASP A 391 19.52 43.55 0.73
CA ASP A 391 18.09 43.91 0.85
C ASP A 391 17.16 42.79 0.37
N THR A 392 17.57 42.07 -0.67
CA THR A 392 16.85 40.90 -1.16
C THR A 392 16.88 39.75 -0.15
N ILE A 393 18.00 39.54 0.53
CA ILE A 393 18.12 38.59 1.65
C ILE A 393 17.18 38.99 2.80
N SER A 394 17.15 40.27 3.19
CA SER A 394 16.27 40.76 4.27
C SER A 394 14.79 40.58 3.94
N ARG A 395 14.35 40.94 2.73
CA ARG A 395 12.96 40.73 2.27
C ARG A 395 12.56 39.26 2.26
N LYS A 396 13.44 38.38 1.76
CA LYS A 396 13.19 36.92 1.75
C LYS A 396 13.15 36.32 3.16
N LYS A 397 13.92 36.84 4.12
CA LYS A 397 13.84 36.44 5.53
C LYS A 397 12.54 36.89 6.21
N ALA A 398 12.12 38.13 5.95
CA ALA A 398 10.85 38.66 6.47
C ALA A 398 9.64 37.87 5.96
N ALA A 399 9.65 37.46 4.68
CA ALA A 399 8.59 36.64 4.07
C ALA A 399 8.48 35.23 4.68
N LEU A 400 9.52 34.74 5.37
CA LEU A 400 9.52 33.46 6.08
C LEU A 400 9.11 33.59 7.56
N GLY A 401 8.69 34.77 8.01
CA GLY A 401 8.33 35.02 9.42
C GLY A 401 9.51 35.02 10.39
N ILE A 402 10.74 35.09 9.87
CA ILE A 402 11.96 35.02 10.66
C ILE A 402 12.35 36.44 11.05
N SER A 403 12.16 36.82 12.33
CA SER A 403 12.62 38.11 12.85
C SER A 403 14.15 38.23 12.70
N ASP A 404 14.67 39.44 12.41
CA ASP A 404 16.10 39.70 12.18
C ASP A 404 17.05 39.22 13.30
N ARG A 405 16.50 38.93 14.49
CA ARG A 405 17.22 38.39 15.65
C ARG A 405 17.34 36.86 15.69
N VAL A 406 16.51 36.12 14.96
CA VAL A 406 16.61 34.66 14.86
C VAL A 406 17.37 34.30 13.59
N ARG A 407 18.70 34.25 13.72
CA ARG A 407 19.60 33.90 12.63
C ARG A 407 19.24 32.53 12.02
N LEU A 408 18.95 32.49 10.72
CA LEU A 408 18.89 31.27 9.89
C LEU A 408 20.11 30.33 10.10
N THR A 409 21.28 30.90 10.46
CA THR A 409 22.48 30.15 10.83
C THR A 409 22.36 29.40 12.16
N LYS A 410 21.44 29.75 13.06
CA LYS A 410 21.12 28.92 14.25
C LYS A 410 20.33 27.67 13.90
N LEU A 411 19.43 27.69 12.91
CA LEU A 411 18.73 26.48 12.43
C LEU A 411 19.64 25.54 11.65
N LEU A 412 20.60 26.10 10.88
CA LEU A 412 21.65 25.35 10.16
C LEU A 412 22.76 24.79 11.07
N ASN A 413 23.05 25.50 12.17
CA ASN A 413 24.01 25.07 13.20
C ASN A 413 23.36 24.36 14.40
N ASP A 414 22.04 24.14 14.35
CA ASP A 414 21.38 23.30 15.34
C ASP A 414 21.73 21.85 15.00
N GLU A 415 22.80 21.40 15.65
CA GLU A 415 23.30 20.04 15.57
C GLU A 415 22.18 19.02 15.77
N PHE A 416 21.18 19.34 16.61
CA PHE A 416 20.02 18.49 16.87
C PHE A 416 19.11 18.36 15.65
N LEU A 417 18.69 19.48 15.04
CA LEU A 417 17.79 19.46 13.86
C LEU A 417 18.45 18.79 12.66
N ARG A 418 19.74 19.03 12.41
CA ARG A 418 20.48 18.39 11.32
C ARG A 418 20.56 16.88 11.48
N ILE A 419 20.85 16.40 12.71
CA ILE A 419 20.92 14.96 13.01
C ILE A 419 19.52 14.34 12.90
N ARG A 420 18.47 15.04 13.33
CA ARG A 420 17.07 14.60 13.23
C ARG A 420 16.60 14.44 11.77
N MET A 421 16.83 15.45 10.92
CA MET A 421 16.49 15.38 9.50
C MET A 421 17.24 14.24 8.79
N ASN A 422 18.52 14.06 9.11
CA ASN A 422 19.31 12.96 8.57
C ASN A 422 18.77 11.60 9.03
N ALA A 423 18.37 11.48 10.30
CA ALA A 423 17.77 10.26 10.84
C ALA A 423 16.44 9.93 10.14
N GLN A 424 15.59 10.93 9.89
CA GLN A 424 14.33 10.76 9.13
C GLN A 424 14.59 10.29 7.69
N ALA A 425 15.51 10.95 6.97
CA ALA A 425 15.87 10.57 5.60
C ALA A 425 16.54 9.19 5.51
N LEU A 426 17.26 8.78 6.56
CA LEU A 426 17.83 7.43 6.68
C LEU A 426 16.74 6.40 6.97
N LYS A 427 15.81 6.69 7.89
CA LYS A 427 14.68 5.81 8.22
C LYS A 427 13.80 5.55 7.01
N GLN A 428 13.48 6.58 6.23
CA GLN A 428 12.72 6.43 4.99
C GLN A 428 13.47 5.55 3.98
N ARG A 429 14.78 5.77 3.78
CA ARG A 429 15.59 4.90 2.90
C ARG A 429 15.68 3.46 3.38
N ILE A 430 15.69 3.21 4.70
CA ILE A 430 15.65 1.87 5.26
C ILE A 430 14.28 1.23 4.96
N ARG A 431 13.16 1.92 5.21
CA ARG A 431 11.80 1.46 4.89
C ARG A 431 11.68 1.07 3.41
N ASP A 432 12.13 1.94 2.51
CA ASP A 432 12.03 1.69 1.07
C ASP A 432 12.85 0.46 0.64
N ARG A 433 14.04 0.26 1.23
CA ARG A 433 14.87 -0.91 0.94
C ARG A 433 14.32 -2.20 1.55
N LEU A 434 13.72 -2.12 2.74
CA LEU A 434 13.06 -3.25 3.37
C LEU A 434 11.79 -3.68 2.62
N ARG A 435 10.99 -2.71 2.16
CA ARG A 435 9.85 -2.95 1.25
C ARG A 435 10.30 -3.67 0.00
N HIS A 436 11.30 -3.12 -0.70
CA HIS A 436 11.86 -3.76 -1.90
C HIS A 436 12.35 -5.17 -1.63
N ARG A 437 13.07 -5.39 -0.52
CA ARG A 437 13.55 -6.73 -0.14
C ARG A 437 12.40 -7.69 0.12
N LYS A 438 11.33 -7.27 0.81
CA LYS A 438 10.16 -8.10 1.10
C LYS A 438 9.48 -8.55 -0.20
N PHE A 439 9.23 -7.63 -1.13
CA PHE A 439 8.70 -7.96 -2.47
C PHE A 439 9.64 -8.87 -3.29
N GLU A 440 10.96 -8.71 -3.16
CA GLU A 440 11.94 -9.58 -3.82
C GLU A 440 11.97 -11.00 -3.23
N ILE A 441 11.88 -11.13 -1.91
CA ILE A 441 11.80 -12.44 -1.21
C ILE A 441 10.48 -13.13 -1.51
N GLU A 442 9.39 -12.40 -1.54
CA GLU A 442 8.10 -12.94 -1.91
C GLU A 442 8.17 -13.56 -3.32
N ARG A 443 8.81 -12.87 -4.26
CA ARG A 443 9.08 -13.41 -5.61
C ARG A 443 9.93 -14.67 -5.59
N LEU A 444 10.86 -14.78 -4.64
CA LEU A 444 11.70 -15.96 -4.43
C LEU A 444 10.92 -17.13 -3.81
N GLU A 445 10.13 -16.90 -2.77
CA GLU A 445 9.26 -17.90 -2.14
C GLU A 445 8.23 -18.45 -3.14
N ARG A 446 7.66 -17.58 -3.98
CA ARG A 446 6.82 -17.95 -5.13
C ARG A 446 7.57 -18.84 -6.15
N SER A 447 8.89 -18.69 -6.29
CA SER A 447 9.74 -19.54 -7.15
C SER A 447 10.19 -20.84 -6.49
N TYR A 448 10.31 -20.86 -5.15
CA TYR A 448 10.87 -21.97 -4.36
C TYR A 448 9.97 -23.21 -4.34
N ARG A 449 8.65 -23.05 -4.57
CA ARG A 449 7.66 -24.13 -4.64
C ARG A 449 7.54 -24.84 -6.00
N GLN A 450 8.63 -25.03 -6.78
CA GLN A 450 8.98 -26.27 -7.54
C GLN A 450 9.84 -26.11 -8.85
N THR A 451 10.56 -27.21 -9.15
CA THR A 451 11.29 -27.68 -10.36
C THR A 451 12.70 -27.14 -10.70
N VAL A 452 13.56 -28.10 -11.11
CA VAL A 452 15.03 -28.06 -11.22
C VAL A 452 15.57 -27.10 -12.30
N SER A 453 14.73 -26.62 -13.22
CA SER A 453 15.15 -25.84 -14.39
C SER A 453 15.40 -24.35 -14.11
N GLU A 454 14.84 -23.77 -13.04
CA GLU A 454 15.00 -22.35 -12.72
C GLU A 454 16.14 -22.02 -11.73
N ARG A 455 16.95 -23.01 -11.32
CA ARG A 455 18.03 -22.86 -10.30
C ARG A 455 18.97 -21.67 -10.54
N LYS A 456 19.26 -21.30 -11.80
CA LYS A 456 20.14 -20.16 -12.12
C LYS A 456 19.50 -18.79 -11.84
N LEU A 457 18.20 -18.63 -12.07
CA LEU A 457 17.47 -17.37 -11.81
C LEU A 457 17.17 -17.20 -10.32
N THR A 458 16.88 -18.30 -9.63
CA THR A 458 16.71 -18.35 -8.17
C THR A 458 18.02 -18.00 -7.47
N SER A 459 19.14 -18.64 -7.85
CA SER A 459 20.47 -18.32 -7.32
C SER A 459 20.86 -16.85 -7.55
N HIS A 460 20.59 -16.29 -8.72
CA HIS A 460 20.92 -14.89 -9.01
C HIS A 460 20.06 -13.90 -8.19
N THR A 461 18.80 -14.25 -7.93
CA THR A 461 17.88 -13.40 -7.12
C THR A 461 18.16 -13.55 -5.62
N GLU A 462 18.40 -14.76 -5.11
CA GLU A 462 18.84 -15.02 -3.73
C GLU A 462 20.18 -14.33 -3.44
N ASN A 463 21.14 -14.43 -4.37
CA ASN A 463 22.42 -13.73 -4.26
C ASN A 463 22.23 -12.22 -4.33
N SER A 464 21.29 -11.70 -5.12
CA SER A 464 20.97 -10.27 -5.14
C SER A 464 20.36 -9.80 -3.81
N VAL A 465 19.45 -10.57 -3.21
CA VAL A 465 18.87 -10.29 -1.89
C VAL A 465 19.95 -10.30 -0.80
N LYS A 466 20.76 -11.36 -0.74
CA LYS A 466 21.91 -11.49 0.19
C LYS A 466 22.95 -10.39 -0.01
N ARG A 467 23.23 -9.95 -1.24
CA ARG A 467 24.17 -8.84 -1.52
C ARG A 467 23.66 -7.49 -1.03
N ARG A 468 22.35 -7.29 -0.88
CA ARG A 468 21.74 -6.02 -0.43
C ARG A 468 21.56 -5.93 1.08
N GLU A 469 21.53 -7.07 1.80
CA GLU A 469 21.42 -7.13 3.26
C GLU A 469 22.50 -6.33 4.00
N PRO A 470 23.80 -6.41 3.64
CA PRO A 470 24.84 -5.59 4.27
C PRO A 470 24.58 -4.09 4.11
N GLY A 471 24.01 -3.68 2.98
CA GLY A 471 23.64 -2.28 2.71
C GLY A 471 22.51 -1.78 3.62
N ILE A 472 21.50 -2.63 3.89
CA ILE A 472 20.40 -2.31 4.81
C ILE A 472 20.92 -2.28 6.25
N LEU A 473 21.75 -3.25 6.65
CA LEU A 473 22.38 -3.27 7.97
C LEU A 473 23.27 -2.05 8.20
N LYS A 474 24.04 -1.63 7.18
CA LYS A 474 24.88 -0.41 7.25
C LYS A 474 24.04 0.85 7.45
N LEU A 475 22.92 0.99 6.72
CA LEU A 475 22.01 2.12 6.91
C LEU A 475 21.35 2.10 8.29
N THR A 476 20.96 0.91 8.77
CA THR A 476 20.35 0.73 10.10
C THR A 476 21.33 1.09 11.21
N LYS A 477 22.59 0.64 11.10
CA LYS A 477 23.67 1.05 12.03
C LYS A 477 23.89 2.56 12.01
N ALA A 478 23.90 3.19 10.84
CA ALA A 478 24.03 4.64 10.71
C ALA A 478 22.84 5.39 11.35
N TYR A 479 21.61 4.91 11.14
CA TYR A 479 20.42 5.46 11.77
C TYR A 479 20.46 5.32 13.30
N ASN A 480 20.81 4.14 13.83
CA ASN A 480 20.91 3.91 15.27
C ASN A 480 22.00 4.79 15.92
N GLU A 481 23.09 5.08 15.20
CA GLU A 481 24.11 5.99 15.68
C GLU A 481 23.61 7.44 15.75
N LEU A 482 22.81 7.89 14.76
CA LEU A 482 22.13 9.19 14.84
C LEU A 482 21.12 9.24 16.00
N CYS A 483 20.41 8.14 16.28
CA CYS A 483 19.52 8.06 17.45
C CYS A 483 20.30 8.26 18.76
N LYS A 484 21.45 7.60 18.92
CA LYS A 484 22.33 7.81 20.09
C LYS A 484 22.81 9.26 20.20
N GLN A 485 23.17 9.88 19.08
CA GLN A 485 23.58 11.29 19.07
C GLN A 485 22.43 12.21 19.52
N LEU A 486 21.20 11.96 19.07
CA LEU A 486 20.00 12.70 19.51
C LEU A 486 19.73 12.52 21.00
N VAL A 487 19.83 11.29 21.53
CA VAL A 487 19.74 11.02 22.99
C VAL A 487 20.79 11.83 23.74
N GLY A 488 22.04 11.81 23.27
CA GLY A 488 23.14 12.55 23.89
C GLY A 488 22.93 14.07 23.88
N LEU A 489 22.36 14.63 22.80
CA LEU A 489 22.03 16.05 22.73
C LEU A 489 20.87 16.43 23.66
N ILE A 490 19.87 15.55 23.82
CA ILE A 490 18.75 15.73 24.76
C ILE A 490 19.28 15.73 26.21
N GLN A 491 20.11 14.75 26.57
CA GLN A 491 20.73 14.67 27.91
C GLN A 491 21.59 15.90 28.23
N LYS A 492 22.30 16.43 27.22
CA LYS A 492 23.13 17.65 27.34
C LYS A 492 22.31 18.95 27.31
N LYS A 493 20.98 18.88 27.25
CA LYS A 493 20.06 20.04 27.13
C LYS A 493 20.37 20.93 25.91
N LYS A 494 20.91 20.33 24.84
CA LYS A 494 21.18 20.99 23.54
C LYS A 494 20.08 20.71 22.52
N SER A 495 18.92 20.25 22.97
CA SER A 495 17.72 20.01 22.15
C SER A 495 16.62 21.01 22.53
N PRO A 496 15.59 21.16 21.69
CA PRO A 496 14.36 21.85 22.07
C PRO A 496 13.76 21.28 23.38
N PRO A 497 13.05 22.10 24.18
CA PRO A 497 12.33 21.63 25.36
C PRO A 497 11.36 20.49 24.99
N ARG A 498 11.33 19.42 25.80
CA ARG A 498 10.48 18.22 25.58
C ARG A 498 10.76 17.40 24.31
N ALA A 499 11.94 17.55 23.70
CA ALA A 499 12.36 16.72 22.58
C ALA A 499 12.40 15.22 22.96
N VAL A 500 11.80 14.38 22.12
CA VAL A 500 11.76 12.91 22.26
C VAL A 500 12.80 12.32 21.31
N ALA A 501 13.63 11.40 21.80
CA ALA A 501 14.59 10.71 20.95
C ALA A 501 13.89 9.67 20.06
N PRO A 502 14.30 9.52 18.79
CA PRO A 502 13.82 8.44 17.96
C PRO A 502 14.27 7.08 18.47
N VAL A 503 13.38 6.09 18.35
CA VAL A 503 13.64 4.71 18.78
C VAL A 503 14.66 4.05 17.83
N PRO A 504 15.78 3.49 18.35
CA PRO A 504 16.70 2.69 17.56
C PRO A 504 16.03 1.45 16.97
N ILE A 505 16.41 1.08 15.75
CA ILE A 505 15.88 -0.11 15.08
C ILE A 505 16.63 -1.34 15.58
N GLU A 506 15.90 -2.34 16.06
CA GLU A 506 16.48 -3.64 16.39
C GLU A 506 17.02 -4.32 15.12
N VAL A 507 18.31 -4.63 15.14
CA VAL A 507 18.99 -5.26 13.99
C VAL A 507 18.66 -6.76 13.93
N ASN A 508 18.42 -7.37 15.08
CA ASN A 508 17.94 -8.75 15.20
C ASN A 508 16.46 -8.78 14.85
N GLY A 509 16.08 -9.53 13.81
CA GLY A 509 14.68 -9.59 13.37
C GLY A 509 14.26 -8.48 12.40
N LEU A 510 15.13 -7.53 12.05
CA LEU A 510 14.89 -6.47 11.05
C LEU A 510 14.28 -6.96 9.73
N PHE A 511 14.63 -8.18 9.35
CA PHE A 511 14.20 -8.81 8.11
C PHE A 511 12.90 -9.62 8.23
N LYS A 512 12.36 -9.80 9.45
CA LYS A 512 11.07 -10.46 9.71
C LYS A 512 9.87 -9.54 9.45
N LEU A 513 10.09 -8.21 9.43
CA LEU A 513 9.14 -7.16 9.00
C LEU A 513 7.69 -7.42 9.45
N ASP A 514 7.39 -6.99 10.68
CA ASP A 514 6.02 -6.95 11.22
C ASP A 514 5.36 -5.60 10.92
N VAL A 515 4.04 -5.60 10.78
CA VAL A 515 3.19 -4.43 10.59
C VAL A 515 3.26 -3.53 11.82
N ASP A 516 3.59 -4.09 12.98
CA ASP A 516 3.64 -3.32 14.21
C ASP A 516 5.06 -2.95 14.65
N ASP A 517 6.04 -3.13 13.76
CA ASP A 517 7.43 -2.72 14.00
C ASP A 517 7.57 -1.19 14.10
N ASP A 518 8.37 -0.72 15.05
CA ASP A 518 8.67 0.71 15.27
C ASP A 518 9.34 1.41 14.09
N ILE A 519 9.81 0.61 13.15
CA ILE A 519 10.36 1.11 11.91
C ILE A 519 9.33 1.92 11.12
N TRP A 520 8.02 1.66 11.26
CA TRP A 520 6.98 2.33 10.49
C TRP A 520 6.52 3.66 11.09
N GLN A 521 6.90 3.97 12.33
CA GLN A 521 6.52 5.19 13.03
C GLN A 521 7.65 6.24 12.96
N ASP A 522 7.35 7.53 12.92
CA ASP A 522 8.36 8.62 12.86
C ASP A 522 8.60 9.31 14.22
N VAL A 523 8.44 8.56 15.31
CA VAL A 523 8.65 9.02 16.69
C VAL A 523 9.97 9.79 16.84
N GLY A 524 9.91 11.03 17.32
CA GLY A 524 11.09 11.86 17.56
C GLY A 524 11.76 12.41 16.29
N LEU A 525 11.16 12.19 15.11
CA LEU A 525 11.64 12.66 13.81
C LEU A 525 10.74 13.71 13.18
N ASP A 526 9.53 13.89 13.71
CA ASP A 526 8.56 14.91 13.27
C ASP A 526 8.90 16.31 13.83
N ASP A 527 8.46 17.34 13.13
CA ASP A 527 8.72 18.75 13.45
C ASP A 527 7.71 19.37 14.44
N ASP A 528 6.86 18.55 15.05
CA ASP A 528 5.85 19.05 15.99
C ASP A 528 6.51 19.57 17.27
N GLU A 529 6.70 20.90 17.34
CA GLU A 529 7.01 21.68 18.55
C GLU A 529 5.83 21.75 19.53
N THR A 530 4.87 20.83 19.46
CA THR A 530 3.83 20.74 20.48
C THR A 530 4.45 20.14 21.73
N GLY A 531 4.65 20.97 22.75
CA GLY A 531 5.02 20.55 24.10
C GLY A 531 3.98 19.66 24.80
N ALA A 532 3.17 18.88 24.08
CA ALA A 532 2.28 17.89 24.67
C ALA A 532 3.09 16.71 25.24
N ALA A 533 2.57 16.07 26.28
CA ALA A 533 3.13 14.81 26.76
C ALA A 533 3.04 13.75 25.65
N VAL A 534 4.06 12.90 25.52
CA VAL A 534 4.07 11.79 24.56
C VAL A 534 2.85 10.91 24.84
N PRO A 535 1.96 10.68 23.85
CA PRO A 535 0.81 9.81 24.04
C PRO A 535 1.24 8.40 24.44
N ARG A 536 0.45 7.72 25.27
CA ARG A 536 0.85 6.41 25.81
C ARG A 536 0.91 5.34 24.72
N TRP A 537 -0.02 5.36 23.76
CA TRP A 537 0.08 4.51 22.56
C TRP A 537 1.38 4.66 21.78
N LEU A 538 2.12 5.75 21.98
CA LEU A 538 3.41 6.01 21.34
C LEU A 538 4.61 5.69 22.25
N GLY A 539 4.53 6.04 23.52
CA GLY A 539 5.66 5.99 24.46
C GLY A 539 5.63 4.88 25.52
N ASP A 540 4.51 4.15 25.68
CA ASP A 540 4.34 3.09 26.67
C ASP A 540 4.33 1.72 25.97
N ASP A 541 5.40 0.95 26.13
CA ASP A 541 5.56 -0.36 25.48
C ASP A 541 4.48 -1.36 25.90
N SER A 542 3.99 -1.27 27.14
CA SER A 542 2.89 -2.12 27.62
C SER A 542 1.59 -1.77 26.91
N VAL A 543 1.30 -0.47 26.72
CA VAL A 543 0.13 -0.03 25.93
C VAL A 543 0.25 -0.47 24.48
N ARG A 544 1.43 -0.31 23.87
CA ARG A 544 1.67 -0.74 22.48
C ARG A 544 1.47 -2.24 22.31
N ALA A 545 2.07 -3.06 23.18
CA ALA A 545 1.87 -4.51 23.18
C ALA A 545 0.40 -4.88 23.43
N GLY A 546 -0.26 -4.19 24.37
CA GLY A 546 -1.67 -4.35 24.69
C GLY A 546 -2.59 -4.06 23.50
N ILE A 547 -2.35 -2.98 22.75
CA ILE A 547 -3.10 -2.64 21.53
C ILE A 547 -2.97 -3.75 20.50
N LYS A 548 -1.75 -4.26 20.26
CA LYS A 548 -1.51 -5.36 19.30
C LYS A 548 -2.29 -6.61 19.71
N ALA A 549 -2.16 -7.02 20.98
CA ALA A 549 -2.86 -8.18 21.53
C ALA A 549 -4.39 -8.01 21.43
N LEU A 550 -4.90 -6.82 21.73
CA LEU A 550 -6.32 -6.47 21.60
C LEU A 550 -6.83 -6.60 20.17
N LEU A 551 -6.12 -6.04 19.20
CA LEU A 551 -6.51 -6.13 17.80
C LEU A 551 -6.50 -7.57 17.30
N ILE A 552 -5.48 -8.36 17.64
CA ILE A 552 -5.43 -9.79 17.28
C ILE A 552 -6.56 -10.57 17.95
N LEU A 553 -6.86 -10.32 19.23
CA LEU A 553 -7.96 -10.96 19.93
C LEU A 553 -9.31 -10.66 19.25
N ASP A 554 -9.55 -9.40 18.88
CA ASP A 554 -10.77 -9.01 18.17
C ASP A 554 -10.87 -9.72 16.80
N ARG A 555 -9.77 -9.80 16.05
CA ARG A 555 -9.71 -10.56 14.77
C ARG A 555 -9.96 -12.06 14.97
N CYS A 556 -9.46 -12.66 16.05
CA CYS A 556 -9.73 -14.06 16.37
C CYS A 556 -11.21 -14.28 16.72
N LYS A 557 -11.86 -13.35 17.44
CA LYS A 557 -13.30 -13.43 17.73
C LYS A 557 -14.14 -13.37 16.45
N GLU A 558 -13.80 -12.45 15.54
CA GLU A 558 -14.44 -12.35 14.22
C GLU A 558 -14.28 -13.63 13.39
N GLU A 559 -13.06 -14.19 13.35
CA GLU A 559 -12.78 -15.43 12.61
C GLU A 559 -13.51 -16.63 13.22
N GLU A 560 -13.54 -16.75 14.55
CA GLU A 560 -14.26 -17.82 15.23
C GLU A 560 -15.76 -17.80 14.90
N ALA A 561 -16.39 -16.61 14.94
CA ALA A 561 -17.77 -16.44 14.55
C ALA A 561 -18.00 -16.83 13.08
N ARG A 562 -17.12 -16.36 12.18
CA ARG A 562 -17.19 -16.68 10.75
C ARG A 562 -17.03 -18.18 10.48
N LEU A 563 -16.07 -18.86 11.12
CA LEU A 563 -15.86 -20.31 10.93
C LEU A 563 -17.04 -21.15 11.41
N ARG A 564 -17.74 -20.72 12.48
CA ARG A 564 -18.99 -21.36 12.91
C ARG A 564 -20.07 -21.26 11.85
N GLU A 565 -20.16 -20.10 11.22
CA GLU A 565 -21.16 -19.86 10.18
C GLU A 565 -20.82 -20.59 8.88
N GLU A 566 -19.56 -20.56 8.44
CA GLU A 566 -19.10 -21.33 7.28
C GLU A 566 -19.34 -22.84 7.48
N ARG A 567 -19.12 -23.35 8.70
CA ARG A 567 -19.47 -24.73 9.06
C ARG A 567 -20.98 -24.98 8.92
N ARG A 568 -21.83 -24.09 9.46
CA ARG A 568 -23.29 -24.20 9.34
C ARG A 568 -23.72 -24.20 7.88
N ALA A 569 -23.24 -23.26 7.09
CA ALA A 569 -23.54 -23.13 5.66
C ALA A 569 -23.20 -24.40 4.87
N MET A 570 -22.06 -25.04 5.18
CA MET A 570 -21.70 -26.31 4.55
C MET A 570 -22.59 -27.47 5.01
N GLN A 571 -23.04 -27.49 6.27
CA GLN A 571 -23.95 -28.53 6.77
C GLN A 571 -25.35 -28.39 6.18
N GLU A 572 -25.87 -27.17 6.07
CA GLU A 572 -27.14 -26.86 5.40
C GLU A 572 -27.07 -27.28 3.92
N TRP A 573 -26.05 -26.81 3.20
CA TRP A 573 -25.83 -27.22 1.81
C TRP A 573 -25.76 -28.73 1.64
N LEU A 574 -24.98 -29.43 2.46
CA LEU A 574 -24.85 -30.89 2.36
C LEU A 574 -26.19 -31.61 2.60
N SER A 575 -27.01 -31.08 3.52
CA SER A 575 -28.33 -31.64 3.81
C SER A 575 -29.28 -31.45 2.62
N GLU A 576 -29.30 -30.26 2.03
CA GLU A 576 -30.10 -29.96 0.83
C GLU A 576 -29.67 -30.81 -0.38
N GLU A 577 -28.37 -30.95 -0.62
CA GLU A 577 -27.85 -31.81 -1.70
C GLU A 577 -28.22 -33.28 -1.46
N TRP A 578 -28.14 -33.74 -0.21
CA TRP A 578 -28.55 -35.10 0.15
C TRP A 578 -30.04 -35.35 -0.12
N GLU A 579 -30.91 -34.42 0.29
CA GLU A 579 -32.34 -34.49 0.01
C GLU A 579 -32.62 -34.53 -1.51
N CYS A 580 -31.93 -33.69 -2.29
CA CYS A 580 -32.04 -33.70 -3.75
C CYS A 580 -31.65 -35.07 -4.34
N VAL A 581 -30.56 -35.67 -3.87
CA VAL A 581 -30.14 -37.02 -4.30
C VAL A 581 -31.15 -38.08 -3.88
N GLN A 582 -31.75 -37.98 -2.69
CA GLN A 582 -32.79 -38.91 -2.25
C GLN A 582 -34.05 -38.82 -3.11
N HIS A 583 -34.51 -37.61 -3.45
CA HIS A 583 -35.64 -37.42 -4.36
C HIS A 583 -35.33 -37.96 -5.75
N ALA A 584 -34.18 -37.61 -6.34
CA ALA A 584 -33.78 -38.13 -7.65
C ALA A 584 -33.70 -39.66 -7.68
N ARG A 585 -33.25 -40.29 -6.58
CA ARG A 585 -33.23 -41.75 -6.43
C ARG A 585 -34.64 -42.34 -6.36
N HIS A 586 -35.57 -41.67 -5.68
CA HIS A 586 -36.96 -42.10 -5.58
C HIS A 586 -37.63 -42.04 -6.96
N ASP A 587 -37.54 -40.91 -7.65
CA ASP A 587 -38.11 -40.70 -8.98
C ASP A 587 -37.55 -41.71 -10.00
N ALA A 588 -36.24 -41.95 -9.98
CA ALA A 588 -35.62 -42.95 -10.86
C ALA A 588 -36.10 -44.39 -10.57
N GLY A 589 -36.50 -44.68 -9.33
CA GLY A 589 -37.11 -45.95 -8.94
C GLY A 589 -38.53 -46.13 -9.47
N GLU A 590 -39.30 -45.05 -9.60
CA GLU A 590 -40.65 -45.06 -10.17
C GLU A 590 -40.65 -45.23 -11.70
N PHE A 591 -39.61 -44.78 -12.42
CA PHE A 591 -39.46 -45.01 -13.87
C PHE A 591 -39.06 -46.45 -14.25
N HIS A 592 -38.68 -47.28 -13.28
CA HIS A 592 -38.29 -48.67 -13.48
C HIS A 592 -39.32 -49.68 -12.94
N GLN A 593 -40.49 -49.21 -12.51
CA GLN A 593 -41.70 -50.01 -12.28
C GLN A 593 -42.71 -49.76 -13.40
#